data_AF-A0A3L8Q667-F1
#
_entry.id   AF-A0A3L8Q667-F1
#
_cell.length_a   1.000
_cell.length_b   1.000
_cell.length_c   1.000
_cell.angle_alpha   90.00
_cell.angle_beta   90.00
_cell.angle_gamma   90.00
#
_symmetry.space_group_name_H-M   'P 1'
#
loop_
_entity.id
_entity.type
_entity.pdbx_description
1 polymer ?
#
loop_
_entity_poly.entity_id
_entity_poly.type
_entity_poly.pdbx_seq_one_letter_code
_entity_poly.pdbx_strand_id
1 'polypeptide(L)'
;MELDVPAVKVKEEPCEEDLRPAQPKGPPGFPRDVAAAELLQRLSLAAEEELLFLQLPDTLPGQPPSHDSKPCKAELHSEDGQVLLVKQEKSQEAKQAENICTLADLPEGQVGKLLIRKSGKVQLVLGKVTLDVTMGTPCSFLQELVSVGIGDNRTGEMIVLGHVRHKLVCSPDFEALLEHRHR
;
A
#
# COMPACT_ATOMS: atom_id res chain seq x y z
N MET A 1 -60.90 -37.65 -18.41
CA MET A 1 -60.35 -36.44 -17.76
C MET A 1 -59.04 -36.16 -18.45
N GLU A 2 -59.08 -35.34 -19.49
CA GLU A 2 -57.89 -34.84 -20.17
C GLU A 2 -57.55 -33.49 -19.55
N LEU A 3 -56.34 -33.35 -19.00
CA LEU A 3 -55.85 -32.11 -18.41
C LEU A 3 -55.09 -31.35 -19.49
N ASP A 4 -55.70 -30.26 -19.94
CA ASP A 4 -55.14 -29.28 -20.85
C ASP A 4 -54.14 -28.38 -20.10
N VAL A 5 -52.95 -28.16 -20.67
CA VAL A 5 -51.88 -27.33 -20.07
C VAL A 5 -51.66 -26.13 -20.99
N PRO A 6 -51.82 -24.88 -20.54
CA PRO A 6 -51.75 -23.73 -21.43
C PRO A 6 -50.29 -23.38 -21.79
N ALA A 7 -50.02 -23.23 -23.08
CA ALA A 7 -48.73 -22.79 -23.61
C ALA A 7 -48.47 -21.31 -23.28
N VAL A 8 -47.35 -21.03 -22.62
CA VAL A 8 -46.88 -19.68 -22.28
C VAL A 8 -46.39 -18.98 -23.55
N LYS A 9 -46.99 -17.82 -23.89
CA LYS A 9 -46.54 -16.97 -25.00
C LYS A 9 -45.42 -16.05 -24.54
N VAL A 10 -44.22 -16.24 -25.07
CA VAL A 10 -43.08 -15.33 -24.88
C VAL A 10 -43.25 -14.14 -25.82
N LYS A 11 -43.11 -12.93 -25.27
CA LYS A 11 -43.21 -11.66 -25.98
C LYS A 11 -41.88 -11.39 -26.72
N GLU A 12 -41.94 -11.28 -28.05
CA GLU A 12 -40.83 -10.81 -28.89
C GLU A 12 -40.80 -9.29 -28.90
N GLU A 13 -39.60 -8.70 -28.74
CA GLU A 13 -39.38 -7.26 -28.89
C GLU A 13 -38.98 -6.92 -30.33
N PRO A 14 -39.34 -5.73 -30.85
CA PRO A 14 -39.16 -5.39 -32.25
C PRO A 14 -37.70 -5.11 -32.58
N CYS A 15 -37.24 -5.69 -33.69
CA CYS A 15 -35.94 -5.41 -34.30
C CYS A 15 -36.03 -4.07 -35.06
N GLU A 16 -35.18 -3.10 -34.74
CA GLU A 16 -34.94 -1.93 -35.60
C GLU A 16 -33.60 -2.10 -36.35
N GLU A 17 -33.68 -1.96 -37.68
CA GLU A 17 -32.59 -2.07 -38.65
C GLU A 17 -31.59 -0.90 -38.61
N ASP A 18 -30.34 -1.25 -38.91
CA ASP A 18 -29.28 -0.48 -39.59
C ASP A 18 -28.70 0.81 -38.99
N LEU A 19 -27.58 0.64 -38.27
CA LEU A 19 -26.50 1.64 -38.21
C LEU A 19 -25.11 0.97 -38.31
N ARG A 20 -24.56 0.99 -39.54
CA ARG A 20 -23.15 1.01 -40.01
C ARG A 20 -22.11 0.09 -39.31
N PRO A 21 -21.26 -0.64 -40.07
CA PRO A 21 -20.23 -1.50 -39.47
C PRO A 21 -19.21 -0.65 -38.69
N ALA A 22 -19.26 -0.77 -37.36
CA ALA A 22 -18.18 -0.32 -36.49
C ALA A 22 -16.91 -1.10 -36.87
N GLN A 23 -15.82 -0.37 -37.13
CA GLN A 23 -14.51 -0.99 -37.28
C GLN A 23 -14.22 -1.85 -36.04
N PRO A 24 -13.60 -3.03 -36.18
CA PRO A 24 -13.17 -3.81 -35.04
C PRO A 24 -12.18 -2.95 -34.26
N LYS A 25 -12.62 -2.37 -33.14
CA LYS A 25 -11.71 -1.83 -32.14
C LYS A 25 -10.84 -3.00 -31.75
N GLY A 26 -9.58 -2.97 -32.19
CA GLY A 26 -8.57 -3.90 -31.72
C GLY A 26 -8.57 -3.93 -30.18
N PRO A 27 -8.05 -4.99 -29.57
CA PRO A 27 -7.94 -5.05 -28.12
C PRO A 27 -7.32 -3.74 -27.61
N PRO A 28 -7.82 -3.18 -26.49
CA PRO A 28 -7.23 -1.97 -25.91
C PRO A 28 -5.72 -2.18 -25.82
N GLY A 29 -4.96 -1.28 -26.46
CA GLY A 29 -3.52 -1.43 -26.53
C GLY A 29 -2.94 -1.62 -25.14
N PHE A 30 -2.07 -2.62 -24.99
CA PHE A 30 -1.40 -2.86 -23.73
C PHE A 30 -0.71 -1.56 -23.27
N PRO A 31 -0.86 -1.15 -21.99
CA PRO A 31 -0.17 0.02 -21.48
C PRO A 31 1.33 -0.16 -21.74
N ARG A 32 1.96 0.86 -22.34
CA ARG A 32 3.40 0.82 -22.61
C ARG A 32 4.16 0.72 -21.29
N ASP A 33 5.10 -0.20 -21.21
CA ASP A 33 6.03 -0.29 -20.09
C ASP A 33 6.86 1.00 -20.04
N VAL A 34 6.59 1.87 -19.06
CA VAL A 34 7.32 3.11 -18.82
C VAL A 34 8.39 2.86 -17.75
N ALA A 35 9.61 3.34 -17.95
CA ALA A 35 10.64 3.25 -16.93
C ALA A 35 10.32 4.16 -15.74
N ALA A 36 10.64 3.73 -14.51
CA ALA A 36 10.36 4.50 -13.29
C ALA A 36 10.98 5.92 -13.34
N ALA A 37 12.20 6.05 -13.87
CA ALA A 37 12.85 7.35 -14.03
C ALA A 37 12.10 8.27 -14.99
N GLU A 38 11.64 7.75 -16.12
CA GLU A 38 10.89 8.53 -17.11
C GLU A 38 9.55 8.97 -16.54
N LEU A 39 8.83 8.06 -15.87
CA LEU A 39 7.57 8.36 -15.20
C LEU A 39 7.75 9.50 -14.18
N LEU A 40 8.72 9.38 -13.27
CA LEU A 40 8.92 10.35 -12.20
C LEU A 40 9.46 11.69 -12.71
N GLN A 41 10.27 11.69 -13.77
CA GLN A 41 10.67 12.93 -14.45
C GLN A 41 9.49 13.63 -15.09
N ARG A 42 8.62 12.89 -15.78
CA ARG A 42 7.40 13.44 -16.39
C ARG A 42 6.50 14.04 -15.31
N LEU A 43 6.28 13.33 -14.20
CA LEU A 43 5.47 13.83 -13.08
C LEU A 43 6.10 15.07 -12.42
N SER A 44 7.42 15.14 -12.32
CA SER A 44 8.11 16.31 -11.77
C SER A 44 7.98 17.57 -12.64
N LEU A 45 7.66 17.42 -13.93
CA LEU A 45 7.48 18.51 -14.88
C LEU A 45 6.00 18.80 -15.19
N ALA A 46 5.11 17.85 -14.88
CA ALA A 46 3.69 17.99 -15.12
C ALA A 46 3.07 18.99 -14.13
N ALA A 47 2.07 19.74 -14.62
CA ALA A 47 1.24 20.59 -13.77
C ALA A 47 0.08 19.81 -13.14
N GLU A 48 -0.23 18.62 -13.67
CA GLU A 48 -1.28 17.74 -13.15
C GLU A 48 -0.74 16.86 -12.03
N GLU A 49 -1.55 16.70 -10.98
CA GLU A 49 -1.28 15.78 -9.88
C GLU A 49 -1.72 14.37 -10.26
N GLU A 50 -0.93 13.36 -9.89
CA GLU A 50 -1.24 11.95 -10.15
C GLU A 50 -1.02 11.11 -8.89
N LEU A 51 -1.95 10.18 -8.62
CA LEU A 51 -1.86 9.27 -7.48
C LEU A 51 -0.96 8.08 -7.83
N LEU A 52 0.08 7.88 -7.03
CA LEU A 52 1.00 6.74 -7.11
C LEU A 52 0.74 5.75 -5.98
N PHE A 53 0.82 4.45 -6.28
CA PHE A 53 0.87 3.41 -5.26
C PHE A 53 2.31 2.96 -5.04
N LEU A 54 2.87 3.27 -3.87
CA LEU A 54 4.24 2.94 -3.50
C LEU A 54 4.26 1.82 -2.47
N GLN A 55 4.86 0.68 -2.81
CA GLN A 55 5.08 -0.42 -1.89
C GLN A 55 6.46 -0.27 -1.23
N LEU A 56 6.46 -0.20 0.10
CA LEU A 56 7.68 -0.15 0.91
C LEU A 56 8.02 -1.52 1.51
N PRO A 57 9.25 -1.73 2.01
CA PRO A 57 9.60 -2.90 2.81
C PRO A 57 8.77 -2.97 4.09
N ASP A 58 8.63 -4.18 4.63
CA ASP A 58 7.86 -4.44 5.87
C ASP A 58 8.43 -3.70 7.10
N THR A 59 9.74 -3.39 7.07
CA THR A 59 10.42 -2.60 8.08
C THR A 59 11.18 -1.44 7.44
N LEU A 60 10.94 -0.25 7.98
CA LEU A 60 11.63 0.97 7.61
C LEU A 60 12.81 1.24 8.54
N PRO A 61 13.85 1.95 8.04
CA PRO A 61 14.92 2.43 8.89
C PRO A 61 14.39 3.50 9.84
N GLY A 62 14.18 3.13 11.09
CA GLY A 62 13.69 4.01 12.14
C GLY A 62 13.60 3.26 13.46
N GLN A 63 13.58 4.01 14.55
CA GLN A 63 13.20 3.45 15.84
C GLN A 63 11.73 3.83 16.05
N PRO A 64 10.81 2.87 16.27
CA PRO A 64 9.45 3.21 16.61
C PRO A 64 9.46 4.09 17.87
N PRO A 65 8.51 5.03 18.01
CA PRO A 65 8.46 5.89 19.18
C PRO A 65 8.45 5.00 20.42
N SER A 66 9.41 5.22 21.33
CA SER A 66 9.45 4.43 22.55
C SER A 66 8.14 4.68 23.28
N HIS A 67 7.22 3.72 23.23
CA HIS A 67 6.20 3.65 24.26
C HIS A 67 6.99 3.52 25.55
N ASP A 68 6.86 4.53 26.40
CA ASP A 68 7.47 4.60 27.72
C ASP A 68 6.88 3.45 28.54
N SER A 69 7.32 2.21 28.28
CA SER A 69 6.92 1.06 29.05
C SER A 69 7.67 1.17 30.36
N LYS A 70 7.12 2.00 31.25
CA LYS A 70 7.44 1.92 32.67
C LYS A 70 7.39 0.43 33.02
N PRO A 71 8.46 -0.15 33.58
CA PRO A 71 8.41 -1.53 34.02
C PRO A 71 7.22 -1.65 34.98
N CYS A 72 6.21 -2.41 34.58
CA CYS A 72 5.09 -2.73 35.45
C CYS A 72 5.67 -3.54 36.61
N LYS A 73 5.86 -2.89 37.75
CA LYS A 73 6.11 -3.57 39.01
C LYS A 73 4.78 -4.20 39.41
N ALA A 74 4.64 -5.51 39.20
CA ALA A 74 3.55 -6.26 39.82
C ALA A 74 3.96 -6.55 41.27
N GLU A 75 3.22 -6.00 42.22
CA GLU A 75 3.35 -6.34 43.64
C GLU A 75 2.55 -7.61 43.90
N LEU A 76 3.25 -8.74 44.11
CA LEU A 76 2.61 -9.95 44.61
C LEU A 76 2.75 -9.95 46.12
N HIS A 77 1.64 -9.80 46.85
CA HIS A 77 1.59 -10.06 48.28
C HIS A 77 1.58 -11.57 48.51
N SER A 78 2.67 -12.09 49.09
CA SER A 78 2.66 -13.40 49.72
C SER A 78 2.03 -13.28 51.12
N GLU A 79 1.46 -14.37 51.59
CA GLU A 79 0.60 -14.49 52.77
C GLU A 79 1.31 -14.15 54.10
N ASP A 80 2.64 -14.02 54.08
CA ASP A 80 3.52 -13.69 55.22
C ASP A 80 4.05 -12.23 55.22
N GLY A 81 3.45 -11.32 54.45
CA GLY A 81 3.73 -9.89 54.56
C GLY A 81 5.09 -9.42 54.01
N GLN A 82 5.82 -10.26 53.27
CA GLN A 82 6.99 -9.83 52.50
C GLN A 82 6.59 -9.44 51.07
N VAL A 83 6.89 -8.20 50.70
CA VAL A 83 6.67 -7.66 49.34
C VAL A 83 7.88 -8.03 48.47
N LEU A 84 7.70 -8.93 47.50
CA LEU A 84 8.76 -9.30 46.55
C LEU A 84 8.54 -8.57 45.23
N LEU A 85 9.44 -7.64 44.88
CA LEU A 85 9.43 -6.93 43.61
C LEU A 85 9.93 -7.85 42.48
N VAL A 86 9.02 -8.49 41.76
CA VAL A 86 9.37 -9.28 40.56
C VAL A 86 9.49 -8.34 39.37
N LYS A 87 10.70 -8.17 38.85
CA LYS A 87 10.95 -7.50 37.57
C LYS A 87 10.55 -8.46 36.45
N GLN A 88 9.32 -8.35 35.96
CA GLN A 88 8.89 -9.10 34.78
C GLN A 88 9.73 -8.65 33.57
N GLU A 89 10.58 -9.56 33.07
CA GLU A 89 11.19 -9.36 31.76
C GLU A 89 10.11 -9.45 30.68
N LYS A 90 10.06 -8.45 29.80
CA LYS A 90 9.20 -8.47 28.62
C LYS A 90 9.50 -9.74 27.81
N SER A 91 8.45 -10.44 27.40
CA SER A 91 8.55 -11.63 26.55
C SER A 91 9.33 -11.32 25.26
N GLN A 92 9.98 -12.32 24.69
CA GLN A 92 10.82 -12.18 23.50
C GLN A 92 10.04 -11.64 22.28
N GLU A 93 8.75 -11.95 22.20
CA GLU A 93 7.80 -11.40 21.20
C GLU A 93 7.57 -9.90 21.39
N ALA A 94 7.42 -9.45 22.63
CA ALA A 94 7.27 -8.04 22.94
C ALA A 94 8.53 -7.23 22.57
N LYS A 95 9.73 -7.82 22.68
CA LYS A 95 11.01 -7.22 22.26
C LYS A 95 11.18 -7.17 20.73
N GLN A 96 10.67 -8.16 19.99
CA GLN A 96 10.71 -8.15 18.52
C GLN A 96 9.78 -7.10 17.92
N ALA A 97 8.59 -6.89 18.51
CA ALA A 97 7.67 -5.83 18.10
C ALA A 97 8.29 -4.42 18.24
N GLU A 98 9.21 -4.20 19.19
CA GLU A 98 9.91 -2.91 19.37
C GLU A 98 10.94 -2.62 18.27
N ASN A 99 11.26 -3.59 17.42
CA ASN A 99 12.26 -3.46 16.35
C ASN A 99 11.63 -3.31 14.95
N ILE A 100 10.30 -3.33 14.85
CA ILE A 100 9.59 -3.11 13.59
C ILE A 100 9.17 -1.65 13.54
N CYS A 101 9.55 -0.95 12.47
CA CYS A 101 9.15 0.42 12.22
C CYS A 101 8.40 0.47 10.88
N THR A 102 7.19 1.02 10.90
CA THR A 102 6.34 1.23 9.72
C THR A 102 6.11 2.73 9.49
N LEU A 103 5.45 3.09 8.40
CA LEU A 103 5.08 4.51 8.16
C LEU A 103 4.19 5.09 9.26
N ALA A 104 3.36 4.27 9.91
CA ALA A 104 2.45 4.72 10.97
C ALA A 104 3.19 5.16 12.24
N ASP A 105 4.42 4.69 12.42
CA ASP A 105 5.26 5.00 13.58
C ASP A 105 6.07 6.29 13.39
N LEU A 106 6.14 6.81 12.16
CA LEU A 106 6.95 7.98 11.83
C LEU A 106 6.12 9.27 12.00
N PRO A 107 6.72 10.35 12.54
CA PRO A 107 6.05 11.63 12.60
C PRO A 107 5.85 12.20 11.18
N GLU A 108 4.86 13.08 11.05
CA GLU A 108 4.64 13.81 9.81
C GLU A 108 5.87 14.67 9.44
N GLY A 109 6.08 14.86 8.14
CA GLY A 109 7.15 15.68 7.59
C GLY A 109 7.98 14.97 6.52
N GLN A 110 9.18 15.50 6.28
CA GLN A 110 10.07 14.92 5.27
C GLN A 110 10.65 13.58 5.77
N VAL A 111 10.24 12.49 5.13
CA VAL A 111 10.74 11.13 5.43
C VAL A 111 12.06 10.81 4.71
N GLY A 112 12.30 11.41 3.54
CA GLY A 112 13.46 11.09 2.72
C GLY A 112 13.58 11.92 1.45
N LYS A 113 14.37 11.40 0.50
CA LYS A 113 14.60 12.01 -0.82
C LYS A 113 14.54 10.95 -1.91
N LEU A 114 13.79 11.21 -2.97
CA LEU A 114 13.80 10.38 -4.17
C LEU A 114 14.83 10.93 -5.16
N LEU A 115 15.77 10.08 -5.58
CA LEU A 115 16.90 10.41 -6.44
C LEU A 115 16.79 9.67 -7.77
N ILE A 116 16.83 10.42 -8.87
CA ILE A 116 16.91 9.88 -10.24
C ILE A 116 18.33 10.08 -10.76
N ARG A 117 19.06 8.98 -11.00
CA ARG A 117 20.44 9.02 -11.50
C ARG A 117 20.46 9.16 -13.03
N LYS A 118 21.59 9.65 -13.56
CA LYS A 118 21.83 9.75 -15.02
C LYS A 118 21.67 8.40 -15.75
N SER A 119 21.93 7.28 -15.07
CA SER A 119 21.75 5.93 -15.61
C SER A 119 20.28 5.47 -15.70
N GLY A 120 19.34 6.26 -15.18
CA GLY A 120 17.94 5.84 -15.02
C GLY A 120 17.66 5.05 -13.74
N LYS A 121 18.67 4.72 -12.93
CA LYS A 121 18.46 4.11 -11.60
C LYS A 121 17.75 5.11 -10.69
N VAL A 122 16.65 4.69 -10.08
CA VAL A 122 15.89 5.49 -9.12
C VAL A 122 16.10 4.92 -7.72
N GLN A 123 16.37 5.79 -6.74
CA GLN A 123 16.60 5.39 -5.36
C GLN A 123 15.82 6.29 -4.40
N LEU A 124 15.22 5.71 -3.38
CA LEU A 124 14.64 6.41 -2.23
C LEU A 124 15.65 6.39 -1.08
N VAL A 125 16.17 7.55 -0.73
CA VAL A 125 17.11 7.75 0.38
C VAL A 125 16.32 8.04 1.65
N LEU A 126 16.36 7.10 2.61
CA LEU A 126 15.73 7.19 3.92
C LEU A 126 16.83 7.23 5.00
N GLY A 127 17.20 8.43 5.43
CA GLY A 127 18.31 8.63 6.36
C GLY A 127 19.64 8.13 5.77
N LYS A 128 20.17 7.06 6.36
CA LYS A 128 21.44 6.42 5.93
C LYS A 128 21.25 5.24 4.98
N VAL A 129 20.02 4.79 4.76
CA VAL A 129 19.70 3.61 3.95
C VAL A 129 19.14 4.08 2.61
N THR A 130 19.52 3.37 1.55
CA THR A 130 18.98 3.57 0.21
C THR A 130 18.12 2.39 -0.18
N LEU A 131 16.92 2.66 -0.70
CA LEU A 131 16.04 1.68 -1.31
C LEU A 131 16.03 1.89 -2.82
N ASP A 132 16.16 0.81 -3.59
CA ASP A 132 16.00 0.84 -5.03
C ASP A 132 14.52 0.88 -5.39
N VAL A 133 14.15 1.78 -6.30
CA VAL A 133 12.76 1.99 -6.72
C VAL A 133 12.58 1.47 -8.14
N THR A 134 11.64 0.54 -8.29
CA THR A 134 11.34 -0.12 -9.57
C THR A 134 9.85 -0.01 -9.90
N MET A 135 9.51 -0.17 -11.18
CA MET A 135 8.10 -0.31 -11.57
C MET A 135 7.54 -1.61 -11.00
N GLY A 136 6.38 -1.53 -10.35
CA GLY A 136 5.63 -2.72 -10.02
C GLY A 136 4.92 -3.30 -11.23
N THR A 137 4.22 -4.41 -11.01
CA THR A 137 3.41 -5.05 -12.04
C THR A 137 2.36 -4.07 -12.59
N PRO A 138 2.27 -3.88 -13.92
CA PRO A 138 1.26 -3.01 -14.51
C PRO A 138 -0.14 -3.57 -14.26
N CYS A 139 -1.05 -2.72 -13.84
CA CYS A 139 -2.47 -3.07 -13.67
C CYS A 139 -3.21 -2.74 -14.97
N SER A 140 -3.93 -3.72 -15.53
CA SER A 140 -4.76 -3.54 -16.74
C SER A 140 -6.22 -3.23 -16.42
N PHE A 141 -6.52 -2.93 -15.15
CA PHE A 141 -7.86 -2.63 -14.65
C PHE A 141 -7.87 -1.29 -13.91
N LEU A 142 -9.04 -0.68 -13.82
CA LEU A 142 -9.24 0.58 -13.11
C LEU A 142 -9.05 0.37 -11.61
N GLN A 143 -8.22 1.22 -10.99
CA GLN A 143 -8.03 1.26 -9.54
C GLN A 143 -8.42 2.64 -9.03
N GLU A 144 -9.24 2.70 -7.98
CA GLU A 144 -9.69 3.96 -7.37
C GLU A 144 -9.24 4.04 -5.91
N LEU A 145 -8.65 5.17 -5.53
CA LEU A 145 -8.39 5.50 -4.13
C LEU A 145 -9.65 6.14 -3.56
N VAL A 146 -10.15 5.58 -2.46
CA VAL A 146 -11.40 6.01 -1.83
C VAL A 146 -11.17 6.28 -0.36
N SER A 147 -11.65 7.43 0.11
CA SER A 147 -11.77 7.74 1.54
C SER A 147 -13.09 7.21 2.08
N VAL A 148 -13.04 6.51 3.22
CA VAL A 148 -14.22 5.99 3.91
C VAL A 148 -14.22 6.53 5.33
N GLY A 149 -15.18 7.41 5.62
CA GLY A 149 -15.44 7.94 6.96
C GLY A 149 -16.62 7.22 7.59
N ILE A 150 -16.43 6.62 8.76
CA ILE A 150 -17.53 6.00 9.51
C ILE A 150 -18.06 7.04 10.49
N GLY A 151 -19.31 7.47 10.29
CA GLY A 151 -20.00 8.40 11.18
C GLY A 151 -20.81 7.68 12.26
N ASP A 152 -21.49 8.45 13.10
CA ASP A 152 -22.39 7.90 14.10
C ASP A 152 -23.67 7.32 13.45
N ASN A 153 -24.37 6.46 14.20
CA ASN A 153 -25.71 5.97 13.84
C ASN A 153 -25.81 5.20 12.50
N ARG A 154 -24.81 4.35 12.19
CA ARG A 154 -24.77 3.51 10.97
C ARG A 154 -24.77 4.32 9.66
N THR A 155 -24.37 5.59 9.71
CA THR A 155 -24.14 6.42 8.53
C THR A 155 -22.65 6.62 8.33
N GLY A 156 -22.23 6.90 7.10
CA GLY A 156 -20.83 7.09 6.76
C GLY A 156 -20.69 7.79 5.42
N GLU A 157 -19.51 8.31 5.16
CA GLU A 157 -19.16 9.00 3.93
C GLU A 157 -18.17 8.16 3.13
N MET A 158 -18.35 8.13 1.81
CA MET A 158 -17.44 7.47 0.88
C MET A 158 -17.13 8.45 -0.25
N ILE A 159 -15.87 8.82 -0.41
CA ILE A 159 -15.42 9.84 -1.35
C ILE A 159 -14.33 9.25 -2.24
N VAL A 160 -14.54 9.25 -3.56
CA VAL A 160 -13.53 8.85 -4.54
C VAL A 160 -12.50 9.99 -4.69
N LEU A 161 -11.25 9.71 -4.32
CA LEU A 161 -10.15 10.68 -4.37
C LEU A 161 -9.48 10.73 -5.75
N GLY A 162 -9.50 9.61 -6.49
CA GLY A 162 -8.97 9.56 -7.85
C GLY A 162 -8.50 8.18 -8.27
N HIS A 163 -7.94 8.11 -9.48
CA HIS A 163 -7.46 6.86 -10.08
C HIS A 163 -5.98 6.63 -9.79
N VAL A 164 -5.64 5.40 -9.43
CA VAL A 164 -4.26 4.94 -9.27
C VAL A 164 -3.83 4.28 -10.58
N ARG A 165 -2.81 4.86 -11.24
CA ARG A 165 -2.36 4.40 -12.56
C ARG A 165 -1.05 3.63 -12.52
N HIS A 166 -0.17 3.97 -11.58
CA HIS A 166 1.18 3.44 -11.53
C HIS A 166 1.50 2.90 -10.14
N LYS A 167 2.09 1.70 -10.13
CA LYS A 167 2.65 1.05 -8.95
C LYS A 167 4.17 1.11 -9.00
N LEU A 168 4.78 1.48 -7.87
CA LEU A 168 6.21 1.46 -7.64
C LEU A 168 6.52 0.54 -6.46
N VAL A 169 7.67 -0.13 -6.51
CA VAL A 169 8.16 -1.02 -5.46
C VAL A 169 9.53 -0.56 -4.99
N CYS A 170 9.66 -0.32 -3.69
CA CYS A 170 10.91 0.01 -3.01
C CYS A 170 11.49 -1.25 -2.36
N SER A 171 12.70 -1.63 -2.76
CA SER A 171 13.44 -2.77 -2.18
C SER A 171 14.76 -2.31 -1.56
N PRO A 172 15.20 -2.87 -0.43
CA PRO A 172 16.52 -2.57 0.12
C PRO A 172 17.64 -2.93 -0.87
N ASP A 173 18.67 -2.09 -0.94
CA ASP A 173 19.89 -2.41 -1.68
C ASP A 173 20.74 -3.39 -0.85
N PHE A 174 20.46 -4.69 -0.99
CA PHE A 174 21.14 -5.73 -0.20
C PHE A 174 22.63 -5.85 -0.50
N GLU A 175 23.06 -5.55 -1.73
CA GLU A 175 24.46 -5.56 -2.11
C GLU A 175 25.21 -4.49 -1.29
N ALA A 176 24.73 -3.25 -1.33
CA ALA A 176 25.29 -2.18 -0.52
C ALA A 176 25.23 -2.49 0.98
N LEU A 177 24.13 -3.06 1.49
CA LEU A 177 24.00 -3.39 2.91
C LEU A 177 24.99 -4.48 3.38
N LEU A 178 25.33 -5.43 2.51
CA LEU A 178 26.24 -6.53 2.84
C LEU A 178 27.72 -6.14 2.72
N GLU A 179 28.08 -5.25 1.79
CA GLU A 179 29.45 -4.73 1.66
C GLU A 179 29.96 -4.04 2.94
N HIS A 180 29.07 -3.36 3.66
CA HIS A 180 29.41 -2.71 4.93
C HIS A 180 29.68 -3.69 6.09
N ARG A 181 29.49 -5.00 5.87
CA ARG A 181 29.70 -6.06 6.84
C ARG A 181 30.52 -7.20 6.25
N HIS A 182 31.78 -6.93 5.90
CA HIS A 182 32.76 -8.01 5.80
C HIS A 182 32.87 -8.70 7.18
N ARG A 183 32.23 -9.87 7.29
CA ARG A 183 32.50 -10.86 8.34
C ARG A 183 33.82 -11.56 8.04
#